data_AF-A0A8J5CZ39-F1
#
_entry.id   AF-A0A8J5CZ39-F1
#
_cell.length_a   1.000
_cell.length_b   1.000
_cell.length_c   1.000
_cell.angle_alpha   90.00
_cell.angle_beta   90.00
_cell.angle_gamma   90.00
#
_symmetry.space_group_name_H-M   'P 1'
#
loop_
_entity.id
_entity.type
_entity.pdbx_description
1 polymer ?
#
loop_
_entity_poly.entity_id
_entity_poly.type
_entity_poly.pdbx_seq_one_letter_code
_entity_poly.pdbx_strand_id
1 'polypeptide(L)'
;MFQTAATFTGSFDEDCQVKSVPQSLLTLVAMILDGPNIKSQSGDGVTQATLSTAQLLQYNSSIHCRVSSTTVSHNKDRETPLPIYVGLTVHARTRKRDLIEMLFDLGLSISYDRVMAIFTSMGNRVCEQ
;
A
#
# COMPACT_ATOMS: atom_id res chain seq x y z
N MET A 1 -1.39 -12.50 0.86
CA MET A 1 0.00 -12.05 1.14
C MET A 1 0.44 -12.31 2.58
N PHE A 2 -0.44 -12.47 3.57
CA PHE A 2 -0.09 -13.10 4.86
C PHE A 2 -1.27 -13.98 5.28
N GLN A 3 -1.24 -15.26 4.92
CA GLN A 3 -2.29 -16.21 5.26
C GLN A 3 -1.81 -17.03 6.46
N THR A 4 -2.27 -16.67 7.65
CA THR A 4 -2.05 -17.45 8.87
C THR A 4 -3.41 -17.85 9.42
N ALA A 5 -3.78 -19.11 9.22
CA ALA A 5 -4.92 -19.72 9.90
C ALA A 5 -4.44 -20.12 11.31
N ALA A 6 -4.44 -19.18 12.24
CA ALA A 6 -4.12 -19.48 13.63
C ALA A 6 -5.38 -20.00 14.34
N THR A 7 -5.40 -21.29 14.67
CA THR A 7 -6.44 -21.89 15.51
C THR A 7 -6.03 -21.76 16.98
N PHE A 8 -6.85 -21.09 17.78
CA PHE A 8 -6.61 -20.96 19.22
C PHE A 8 -6.90 -22.29 19.92
N THR A 9 -5.88 -22.89 20.52
CA THR A 9 -5.95 -24.19 21.21
C THR A 9 -6.16 -24.08 22.73
N GLY A 10 -6.44 -22.87 23.24
CA GLY A 10 -6.72 -22.62 24.66
C GLY A 10 -5.53 -22.10 25.48
N SER A 11 -4.34 -22.00 24.89
CA SER A 11 -3.16 -21.39 25.52
C SER A 11 -2.25 -20.74 24.46
N PHE A 12 -1.30 -19.91 24.92
CA PHE A 12 -0.28 -19.28 24.09
C PHE A 12 1.09 -19.79 24.51
N ASP A 13 1.90 -20.21 23.54
CA ASP A 13 3.32 -20.50 23.77
C ASP A 13 4.06 -19.23 24.19
N GLU A 14 5.14 -19.36 24.97
CA GLU A 14 5.96 -18.21 25.41
C GLU A 14 6.46 -17.36 24.23
N ASP A 15 6.82 -18.00 23.12
CA ASP A 15 7.30 -17.33 21.90
C ASP A 15 6.20 -17.14 20.84
N CYS A 16 4.92 -17.28 21.19
CA CYS A 16 3.84 -17.23 20.19
C CYS A 16 3.84 -15.90 19.43
N GLN A 17 4.26 -14.82 20.11
CA GLN A 17 4.26 -13.48 19.56
C GLN A 17 5.37 -13.29 18.51
N VAL A 18 6.56 -13.82 18.80
CA VAL A 18 7.73 -13.77 17.91
C VAL A 18 7.49 -14.65 16.68
N LYS A 19 6.91 -15.84 16.88
CA LYS A 19 6.65 -16.82 15.81
C LYS A 19 5.53 -16.42 14.85
N SER A 20 4.64 -15.49 15.23
CA SER A 20 3.49 -15.14 14.39
C SER A 20 3.84 -14.18 13.24
N VAL A 21 4.97 -13.45 13.35
CA VAL A 21 5.36 -12.40 12.41
C VAL A 21 6.56 -12.83 11.56
N PRO A 22 6.57 -12.57 10.24
CA PRO A 22 7.74 -12.79 9.40
C PRO A 22 8.93 -11.90 9.82
N GLN A 23 10.13 -12.49 9.83
CA GLN A 23 11.36 -11.76 10.18
C GLN A 23 11.60 -10.53 9.30
N SER A 24 11.25 -10.59 8.02
CA SER A 24 11.38 -9.44 7.10
C SER A 24 10.53 -8.25 7.53
N LEU A 25 9.31 -8.50 8.03
CA LEU A 25 8.44 -7.45 8.56
C LEU A 25 8.98 -6.90 9.88
N LEU A 26 9.52 -7.76 10.76
CA LEU A 26 10.17 -7.32 11.99
C LEU A 26 11.38 -6.43 11.72
N THR A 27 12.26 -6.82 10.81
CA THR A 27 13.42 -6.02 10.42
C THR A 27 12.99 -4.67 9.83
N LEU A 28 11.94 -4.65 9.00
CA LEU A 28 11.40 -3.40 8.46
C LEU A 28 10.88 -2.47 9.56
N VAL A 29 10.05 -2.99 10.47
CA VAL A 29 9.48 -2.19 11.56
C VAL A 29 10.56 -1.71 12.52
N ALA A 30 11.56 -2.55 12.81
CA ALA A 30 12.73 -2.15 13.59
C ALA A 30 13.49 -1.00 12.91
N MET A 31 13.73 -1.08 11.60
CA MET A 31 14.37 0.01 10.85
C MET A 31 13.54 1.30 10.85
N ILE A 32 12.20 1.20 10.90
CA ILE A 32 11.31 2.36 10.97
C ILE A 32 11.35 3.01 12.36
N LEU A 33 11.32 2.21 13.42
CA LEU A 33 11.25 2.71 14.81
C LEU A 33 12.62 3.16 15.34
N ASP A 34 13.65 2.35 15.11
CA ASP A 34 14.99 2.52 15.70
C ASP A 34 16.01 3.07 14.69
N GLY A 35 15.60 3.23 13.42
CA GLY A 35 16.46 3.67 12.33
C GLY A 35 17.30 2.53 11.71
N PRO A 36 18.06 2.80 10.64
CA PRO A 36 18.80 1.80 9.87
C PRO A 36 20.08 1.28 10.58
N ASN A 37 20.20 1.45 11.90
CA ASN A 37 21.42 1.13 12.62
C ASN A 37 21.55 -0.38 12.90
N ILE A 38 22.52 -1.03 12.24
CA ILE A 38 22.84 -2.46 12.39
C ILE A 38 23.32 -2.81 13.81
N LYS A 39 23.83 -1.85 14.59
CA LYS A 39 24.45 -2.09 15.90
C LYS A 39 23.44 -2.41 17.01
N SER A 40 22.16 -2.03 16.88
CA SER A 40 21.12 -2.42 17.83
C SER A 40 20.57 -3.82 17.57
N GLN A 41 20.78 -4.39 16.37
CA GLN A 41 20.27 -5.71 16.00
C GLN A 41 21.00 -6.89 16.66
N SER A 42 22.10 -6.61 17.38
CA SER A 42 23.03 -7.64 17.88
C SER A 42 23.19 -7.68 19.40
N GLY A 43 22.46 -6.84 20.16
CA GLY A 43 22.66 -6.74 21.61
C GLY A 43 21.39 -6.65 22.46
N ASP A 44 20.30 -6.09 21.95
CA ASP A 44 19.04 -6.02 22.69
C ASP A 44 17.89 -6.37 21.74
N GLY A 45 17.12 -7.38 22.12
CA GLY A 45 16.17 -8.07 21.26
C GLY A 45 15.12 -7.13 20.69
N VAL A 46 14.55 -7.52 19.56
CA VAL A 46 13.37 -6.92 18.93
C VAL A 46 12.43 -6.37 20.02
N THR A 47 12.27 -5.05 20.07
CA THR A 47 11.48 -4.43 21.15
C THR A 47 10.04 -4.94 21.10
N GLN A 48 9.38 -5.00 22.26
CA GLN A 48 7.97 -5.39 22.33
C GLN A 48 7.08 -4.49 21.47
N ALA A 49 7.47 -3.23 21.30
CA ALA A 49 6.82 -2.29 20.39
C ALA A 49 6.94 -2.78 18.93
N THR A 50 8.14 -3.15 18.48
CA THR A 50 8.39 -3.69 17.14
C THR A 50 7.55 -4.94 16.87
N LEU A 51 7.50 -5.88 17.81
CA LEU A 51 6.67 -7.10 17.70
C LEU A 51 5.18 -6.75 17.58
N SER A 52 4.67 -5.93 18.48
CA SER A 52 3.26 -5.56 18.52
C SER A 52 2.82 -4.79 17.27
N THR A 53 3.64 -3.84 16.80
CA THR A 53 3.38 -3.08 15.57
C THR A 53 3.41 -3.98 14.34
N ALA A 54 4.37 -4.89 14.24
CA ALA A 54 4.47 -5.80 13.11
C ALA A 54 3.29 -6.79 13.06
N GLN A 55 2.87 -7.32 14.21
CA GLN A 55 1.66 -8.14 14.32
C GLN A 55 0.41 -7.38 13.89
N LEU A 56 0.25 -6.14 14.34
CA LEU A 56 -0.89 -5.31 13.99
C LEU A 56 -0.93 -4.99 12.50
N LEU A 57 0.22 -4.72 11.89
CA LEU A 57 0.35 -4.55 10.43
C LEU A 57 -0.02 -5.82 9.66
N GLN A 58 0.46 -6.98 10.11
CA GLN A 58 0.15 -8.27 9.50
C GLN A 58 -1.35 -8.60 9.58
N TYR A 59 -1.96 -8.37 10.73
CA TYR A 59 -3.40 -8.57 10.95
C TYR A 59 -4.25 -7.62 10.10
N ASN A 60 -3.93 -6.33 10.08
CA ASN A 60 -4.66 -5.36 9.26
C ASN A 60 -4.50 -5.64 7.76
N SER A 61 -3.34 -6.12 7.34
CA SER A 61 -3.09 -6.51 5.94
C SER A 61 -3.83 -7.78 5.53
N SER A 62 -4.08 -8.71 6.46
CA SER A 62 -4.77 -9.97 6.18
C SER A 62 -6.30 -9.84 6.28
N ILE A 63 -6.83 -9.09 7.25
CA ILE A 63 -8.27 -8.79 7.38
C ILE A 63 -8.78 -7.94 6.22
N HIS A 64 -7.93 -7.07 5.66
CA HIS A 64 -8.26 -6.29 4.47
C HIS A 64 -7.66 -6.83 3.19
N CYS A 65 -7.18 -8.09 3.18
CA CYS A 65 -6.90 -8.77 1.93
C CYS A 65 -8.26 -9.00 1.25
N ARG A 66 -8.69 -8.04 0.43
CA ARG A 66 -9.98 -8.08 -0.26
C ARG A 66 -10.04 -9.37 -1.08
N VAL A 67 -10.68 -10.39 -0.52
CA VAL A 67 -10.79 -11.75 -1.09
C VAL A 67 -11.51 -11.74 -2.44
N SER A 68 -12.22 -10.65 -2.75
CA SER A 68 -12.81 -10.40 -4.05
C SER A 68 -12.81 -8.91 -4.32
N SER A 69 -11.72 -8.42 -4.89
CA SER A 69 -11.68 -7.05 -5.38
C SER A 69 -10.94 -7.02 -6.71
N THR A 70 -11.71 -7.24 -7.75
CA THR A 70 -11.62 -6.47 -8.99
C THR A 70 -11.92 -4.97 -8.79
N THR A 71 -11.92 -4.46 -7.54
CA THR A 71 -12.02 -3.02 -7.31
C THR A 71 -10.65 -2.41 -7.54
N VAL A 72 -10.46 -1.99 -8.79
CA VAL A 72 -9.59 -0.92 -9.23
C VAL A 72 -9.36 0.06 -8.06
N SER A 73 -8.11 0.25 -7.62
CA SER A 73 -7.70 1.20 -6.55
C SER A 73 -8.03 2.67 -6.85
N HIS A 74 -8.74 2.95 -7.93
CA HIS A 74 -9.11 4.26 -8.43
C HIS A 74 -10.63 4.37 -8.42
N ASN A 75 -11.22 4.45 -7.22
CA ASN A 75 -12.60 4.91 -7.10
C ASN A 75 -12.62 6.42 -7.36
N LYS A 76 -13.47 6.89 -8.28
CA LYS A 76 -13.68 8.32 -8.57
C LYS A 76 -13.94 9.16 -7.30
N ASP A 77 -14.62 8.58 -6.31
CA ASP A 77 -14.95 9.25 -5.05
C ASP A 77 -13.79 9.24 -4.03
N ARG A 78 -12.72 8.48 -4.31
CA ARG A 78 -11.55 8.31 -3.44
C ARG A 78 -10.25 8.24 -4.23
N GLU A 79 -10.11 9.09 -5.24
CA GLU A 79 -8.89 9.13 -6.05
C GLU A 79 -7.73 9.66 -5.21
N THR A 80 -6.65 8.89 -5.12
CA THR A 80 -5.45 9.33 -4.40
C THR A 80 -4.69 10.37 -5.24
N PRO A 81 -4.11 11.42 -4.62
CA PRO A 81 -3.47 12.51 -5.36
C PRO A 81 -2.34 12.07 -6.28
N LEU A 82 -1.58 11.04 -5.88
CA LEU A 82 -0.42 10.56 -6.62
C LEU A 82 -0.79 9.91 -7.97
N PRO A 83 -1.67 8.90 -8.06
CA PRO A 83 -2.11 8.36 -9.34
C PRO A 83 -2.74 9.37 -10.31
N ILE A 84 -3.46 10.37 -9.79
CA ILE A 84 -3.98 11.48 -10.62
C ILE A 84 -2.81 12.28 -11.20
N TYR A 85 -1.88 12.69 -10.36
CA TYR A 85 -0.71 13.47 -10.78
C TYR A 85 0.13 12.71 -11.81
N VAL A 86 0.39 11.42 -11.57
CA VAL A 86 1.14 10.55 -12.50
C VAL A 86 0.41 10.45 -13.84
N GLY A 87 -0.89 10.13 -13.85
CA GLY A 87 -1.68 10.02 -15.07
C GLY A 87 -1.70 11.32 -15.88
N LEU A 88 -1.96 12.46 -15.23
CA LEU A 88 -1.96 13.78 -15.87
C LEU A 88 -0.58 14.17 -16.41
N THR A 89 0.49 13.95 -15.64
CA THR A 89 1.86 14.33 -16.02
C THR A 89 2.36 13.49 -17.19
N VAL A 90 2.14 12.17 -17.15
CA VAL A 90 2.50 11.26 -18.23
C VAL A 90 1.71 11.59 -19.49
N HIS A 91 0.41 11.88 -19.36
CA HIS A 91 -0.42 12.30 -20.49
C HIS A 91 0.08 13.61 -21.10
N ALA A 92 0.35 14.62 -20.28
CA ALA A 92 0.83 15.93 -20.75
C ALA A 92 2.16 15.83 -21.52
N ARG A 93 3.06 14.94 -21.10
CA ARG A 93 4.38 14.77 -21.72
C ARG A 93 4.40 13.85 -22.94
N THR A 94 3.59 12.79 -22.94
CA THR A 94 3.69 11.73 -23.94
C THR A 94 2.49 11.66 -24.88
N ARG A 95 1.29 12.05 -24.42
CA ARG A 95 0.00 11.86 -25.09
C ARG A 95 -0.27 10.41 -25.53
N LYS A 96 0.44 9.43 -24.96
CA LYS A 96 0.28 8.00 -25.28
C LYS A 96 -0.77 7.37 -24.37
N ARG A 97 -1.89 6.92 -24.96
CA ARG A 97 -2.95 6.20 -24.24
C ARG A 97 -2.43 4.90 -23.64
N ASP A 98 -1.81 4.05 -24.46
CA ASP A 98 -1.37 2.70 -24.07
C ASP A 98 -0.44 2.71 -22.85
N LEU A 99 0.40 3.75 -22.72
CA LEU A 99 1.30 3.91 -21.57
C LEU A 99 0.52 4.18 -20.28
N ILE A 100 -0.54 4.98 -20.35
CA ILE A 100 -1.38 5.31 -19.19
C ILE A 100 -2.24 4.10 -18.81
N GLU A 101 -2.75 3.36 -19.80
CA GLU A 101 -3.49 2.12 -19.54
C GLU A 101 -2.60 1.07 -18.87
N MET A 102 -1.36 0.88 -19.35
CA MET A 102 -0.39 0.01 -18.69
C MET A 102 -0.11 0.42 -17.24
N LEU A 103 0.08 1.73 -16.98
CA LEU A 103 0.30 2.24 -15.62
C LEU A 103 -0.94 2.08 -14.73
N PHE A 104 -2.14 2.17 -15.30
CA PHE A 104 -3.39 1.94 -14.62
C PHE A 104 -3.58 0.46 -14.26
N ASP A 105 -3.27 -0.46 -15.19
CA ASP A 105 -3.32 -1.91 -14.94
C ASP A 105 -2.33 -2.33 -13.84
N LEU A 106 -1.21 -1.62 -13.71
CA LEU A 106 -0.24 -1.76 -12.61
C LEU A 106 -0.67 -1.06 -11.30
N GLY A 107 -1.79 -0.31 -11.30
CA GLY A 107 -2.29 0.45 -10.14
C GLY A 107 -1.48 1.70 -9.80
N LEU A 108 -0.66 2.19 -10.73
CA LEU A 108 0.24 3.34 -10.54
C LEU A 108 -0.38 4.67 -11.01
N SER A 109 -1.37 4.63 -11.91
CA SER A 109 -2.07 5.82 -12.42
C SER A 109 -3.58 5.62 -12.47
N ILE A 110 -4.34 6.71 -12.63
CA ILE A 110 -5.76 6.67 -13.00
C ILE A 110 -5.94 6.21 -14.46
N SER A 111 -7.16 5.78 -14.83
CA SER A 111 -7.47 5.35 -16.19
C SER A 111 -7.37 6.50 -17.20
N TYR A 112 -7.07 6.17 -18.45
CA TYR A 112 -6.97 7.18 -19.51
C TYR A 112 -8.27 7.98 -19.70
N ASP A 113 -9.42 7.31 -19.63
CA ASP A 113 -10.72 7.97 -19.75
C ASP A 113 -10.94 8.99 -18.63
N ARG A 114 -10.43 8.71 -17.43
CA ARG A 114 -10.49 9.62 -16.29
C ARG A 114 -9.56 10.83 -16.47
N VAL A 115 -8.35 10.61 -16.97
CA VAL A 115 -7.43 11.69 -17.37
C VAL A 115 -8.12 12.64 -18.36
N MET A 116 -8.77 12.08 -19.39
CA MET A 116 -9.49 12.88 -20.38
C MET A 116 -10.68 13.63 -19.77
N ALA A 117 -11.46 13.00 -18.90
CA ALA A 117 -12.57 13.66 -18.23
C ALA A 117 -12.11 14.88 -17.39
N ILE A 118 -10.96 14.77 -16.72
CA ILE A 118 -10.36 15.89 -15.98
C ILE A 118 -9.93 17.01 -16.94
N PHE A 119 -9.23 16.67 -18.03
CA PHE A 119 -8.81 17.65 -19.05
C PHE A 119 -10.00 18.38 -19.68
N THR A 120 -11.06 17.66 -20.05
CA THR A 120 -12.28 18.25 -20.62
C THR A 120 -12.99 19.14 -19.61
N SER A 121 -13.12 18.71 -18.36
CA SER A 121 -13.69 19.52 -17.28
C SER A 121 -12.92 20.82 -17.06
N MET A 122 -11.57 20.75 -17.07
CA MET A 122 -10.73 21.93 -16.97
C MET A 122 -10.89 22.85 -18.18
N GLY A 123 -10.93 22.31 -19.40
CA GLY A 123 -11.14 23.08 -20.62
C GLY A 123 -12.48 23.82 -20.62
N ASN A 124 -13.56 23.12 -20.27
CA ASN A 124 -14.89 23.71 -20.22
C ASN A 124 -14.97 24.88 -19.21
N ARG A 125 -14.36 24.72 -18.03
CA ARG A 125 -14.31 25.80 -17.02
C ARG A 125 -13.58 27.05 -17.49
N VAL A 126 -12.60 26.91 -18.37
CA VAL A 126 -11.89 28.05 -18.96
C VAL A 126 -12.75 28.72 -20.04
N CYS A 127 -13.52 27.95 -20.81
CA CYS A 127 -14.43 28.49 -21.83
C CYS A 127 -15.71 29.13 -21.26
N GLU A 128 -16.07 28.78 -20.02
CA GLU A 128 -17.22 29.35 -19.30
C GLU A 128 -16.89 30.68 -18.56
N GLN A 129 -15.61 31.09 -18.54
CA GLN A 129 -15.17 32.41 -18.06
C GLN A 129 -15.15 33.45 -19.18
#